data_AF-A0A228HI45-F1
#
_entry.id   AF-A0A228HI45-F1
#
_cell.length_a   1.000
_cell.length_b   1.000
_cell.length_c   1.000
_cell.angle_alpha   90.00
_cell.angle_beta   90.00
_cell.angle_gamma   90.00
#
_symmetry.space_group_name_H-M   'P 1'
#
loop_
_entity.id
_entity.type
_entity.pdbx_description
1 polymer ?
#
loop_
_entity_poly.entity_id
_entity_poly.type
_entity_poly.pdbx_seq_one_letter_code
_entity_poly.pdbx_strand_id
1 'polypeptide(L)'
;MNRRAGRVGAGPRQGPATLRRTARVRSAAGGYTGYWWEDPARLVLMFILPLYGLLSLSLLGDQKSIARIYFDGYYAFVGALFLMVVAATAWLATAEARTRRGPPEMPVEVPPRVLDCLFALALFGNLVMMSGVIARPALLLEFLHGQATAYDMLQQIGRITGLSSFTQATSPFVALYFYVFRTPVKGLNRYKIYMAVLAVLTLLRSFLFAERLALIEMVMPLALMVVRFRLHGRYARLLTLGPYAAIPLLFALFIANEYNRSWEAYYVNVYDNIFDFALERLGLYYSTSLNNGAGMLAVLGWGQGHPMFTFDWLMRFPVIGATFQPWFDSSDSFNLFLNSYADPEFNNPSGIFVHFYEWGWFGLLDAAVLGWMVGRSYAGWRSGNGFWCCAHAVLYVSLMEIMRTPNLFSGRNFLPIVLPIIVFHWFGKRPASVATASGRGTRAA
;
A
#
# COMPACT_ATOMS: atom_id res chain seq x y z
N MET A 1 75.21 35.77 -31.79
CA MET A 1 73.77 36.12 -31.73
C MET A 1 72.96 34.84 -31.59
N ASN A 2 72.14 34.71 -30.53
CA ASN A 2 70.90 33.91 -30.39
C ASN A 2 70.95 32.37 -30.63
N ARG A 3 70.24 31.47 -29.95
CA ARG A 3 69.34 31.43 -28.78
C ARG A 3 68.97 29.93 -28.56
N ARG A 4 68.89 29.51 -27.29
CA ARG A 4 67.88 28.62 -26.64
C ARG A 4 67.57 27.19 -27.18
N ALA A 5 67.89 26.23 -26.31
CA ALA A 5 66.98 25.29 -25.62
C ALA A 5 65.75 24.73 -26.37
N GLY A 6 65.76 23.42 -26.64
CA GLY A 6 64.58 22.62 -26.96
C GLY A 6 63.99 21.94 -25.72
N ARG A 7 62.84 22.43 -25.24
CA ARG A 7 61.97 21.78 -24.24
C ARG A 7 60.53 21.70 -24.81
N VAL A 8 59.96 20.50 -24.74
CA VAL A 8 58.53 20.12 -24.55
C VAL A 8 57.49 20.51 -25.62
N GLY A 9 56.78 19.47 -26.09
CA GLY A 9 55.41 19.56 -26.63
C GLY A 9 54.62 18.30 -26.29
N ALA A 10 54.20 18.16 -25.03
CA ALA A 10 53.31 17.09 -24.59
C ALA A 10 51.88 17.35 -25.09
N GLY A 11 51.38 16.49 -25.97
CA GLY A 11 49.98 16.49 -26.39
C GLY A 11 49.05 16.10 -25.23
N PRO A 12 47.88 16.72 -25.09
CA PRO A 12 46.96 16.40 -23.99
C PRO A 12 46.36 15.02 -24.22
N ARG A 13 46.79 14.05 -23.41
CA ARG A 13 46.08 12.78 -23.19
C ARG A 13 44.67 13.11 -22.70
N GLN A 14 43.69 13.06 -23.59
CA GLN A 14 42.28 13.05 -23.23
C GLN A 14 42.04 11.79 -22.39
N GLY A 15 41.93 11.98 -21.07
CA GLY A 15 41.90 10.89 -20.11
C GLY A 15 40.62 10.02 -20.22
N PRO A 16 40.69 8.74 -19.80
CA PRO A 16 39.55 7.81 -19.73
C PRO A 16 38.43 8.22 -18.76
N ALA A 17 38.49 9.43 -18.20
CA ALA A 17 37.57 9.96 -17.21
C ALA A 17 36.17 10.28 -17.79
N THR A 18 36.08 10.74 -19.04
CA THR A 18 34.79 11.03 -19.71
C THR A 18 34.04 9.76 -20.11
N LEU A 19 34.77 8.70 -20.52
CA LEU A 19 34.22 7.37 -20.75
C LEU A 19 33.78 6.69 -19.44
N ARG A 20 34.54 6.85 -18.33
CA ARG A 20 34.11 6.37 -17.00
C ARG A 20 32.90 7.13 -16.46
N ARG A 21 32.75 8.42 -16.77
CA ARG A 21 31.59 9.23 -16.32
C ARG A 21 30.33 8.87 -17.10
N THR A 22 30.44 8.65 -18.42
CA THR A 22 29.31 8.18 -19.25
C THR A 22 28.98 6.71 -19.00
N ALA A 23 29.96 5.86 -18.69
CA ALA A 23 29.71 4.49 -18.24
C ALA A 23 29.08 4.42 -16.84
N ARG A 24 29.45 5.31 -15.90
CA ARG A 24 28.75 5.43 -14.60
C ARG A 24 27.31 5.92 -14.76
N VAL A 25 27.06 6.89 -15.65
CA VAL A 25 25.71 7.38 -15.96
C VAL A 25 24.88 6.30 -16.68
N ARG A 26 25.49 5.49 -17.57
CA ARG A 26 24.83 4.32 -18.17
C ARG A 26 24.59 3.19 -17.17
N SER A 27 25.48 2.96 -16.19
CA SER A 27 25.25 1.97 -15.12
C SER A 27 24.16 2.39 -14.13
N ALA A 28 23.94 3.70 -13.94
CA ALA A 28 22.86 4.23 -13.11
C ALA A 28 21.47 4.05 -13.74
N ALA A 29 21.40 3.81 -15.05
CA ALA A 29 20.15 3.65 -15.81
C ALA A 29 19.80 2.19 -16.13
N GLY A 30 20.59 1.19 -15.70
CA GLY A 30 20.44 -0.20 -16.18
C GLY A 30 20.79 -1.31 -15.19
N GLY A 31 20.53 -1.16 -13.89
CA GLY A 31 21.02 -2.11 -12.87
C GLY A 31 20.01 -2.65 -11.86
N TYR A 32 18.71 -2.33 -11.96
CA TYR A 32 17.72 -2.91 -11.05
C TYR A 32 17.08 -4.15 -11.68
N THR A 33 17.58 -5.32 -11.32
CA THR A 33 16.88 -6.60 -11.56
C THR A 33 15.84 -6.73 -10.45
N GLY A 34 14.65 -6.15 -10.67
CA GLY A 34 13.57 -6.18 -9.69
C GLY A 34 13.23 -7.59 -9.22
N TYR A 35 12.67 -7.68 -8.01
CA TYR A 35 12.32 -8.96 -7.41
C TYR A 35 11.01 -9.49 -7.99
N TRP A 36 10.81 -10.82 -7.94
CA TRP A 36 9.60 -11.45 -8.50
C TRP A 36 8.32 -10.94 -7.83
N TRP A 37 8.37 -10.67 -6.52
CA TRP A 37 7.23 -10.22 -5.74
C TRP A 37 6.87 -8.75 -5.96
N GLU A 38 7.74 -7.94 -6.56
CA GLU A 38 7.38 -6.57 -6.96
C GLU A 38 6.49 -6.56 -8.21
N ASP A 39 6.60 -7.59 -9.05
CA ASP A 39 5.75 -7.75 -10.22
C ASP A 39 4.36 -8.23 -9.78
N PRO A 40 3.31 -7.41 -9.92
CA PRO A 40 1.99 -7.73 -9.40
C PRO A 40 1.41 -9.02 -9.99
N ALA A 41 1.67 -9.30 -11.27
CA ALA A 41 1.18 -10.54 -11.89
C ALA A 41 1.84 -11.76 -11.26
N ARG A 42 3.16 -11.69 -11.01
CA ARG A 42 3.90 -12.79 -10.36
C ARG A 42 3.54 -12.92 -8.90
N LEU A 43 3.34 -11.82 -8.18
CA LEU A 43 2.88 -11.84 -6.79
C LEU A 43 1.53 -12.53 -6.67
N VAL A 44 0.58 -12.22 -7.56
CA VAL A 44 -0.72 -12.88 -7.57
C VAL A 44 -0.56 -14.37 -7.84
N LEU A 45 0.17 -14.75 -8.88
CA LEU A 45 0.30 -16.16 -9.29
C LEU A 45 1.12 -17.02 -8.33
N MET A 46 2.17 -16.48 -7.71
CA MET A 46 3.12 -17.25 -6.91
C MET A 46 2.83 -17.18 -5.40
N PHE A 47 2.08 -16.18 -4.93
CA PHE A 47 1.82 -15.98 -3.51
C PHE A 47 0.32 -15.91 -3.19
N ILE A 48 -0.42 -14.97 -3.78
CA ILE A 48 -1.82 -14.71 -3.39
C ILE A 48 -2.74 -15.85 -3.83
N LEU A 49 -2.62 -16.33 -5.07
CA LEU A 49 -3.46 -17.40 -5.60
C LEU A 49 -3.21 -18.75 -4.88
N PRO A 50 -1.94 -19.17 -4.61
CA PRO A 50 -1.70 -20.33 -3.76
C PRO A 50 -2.24 -20.18 -2.34
N LEU A 51 -2.10 -19.00 -1.72
CA LEU A 51 -2.66 -18.73 -0.40
C LEU A 51 -4.20 -18.80 -0.41
N TYR A 52 -4.84 -18.22 -1.44
CA TYR A 52 -6.27 -18.35 -1.66
C TYR A 52 -6.71 -19.81 -1.85
N GLY A 53 -5.92 -20.61 -2.58
CA GLY A 53 -6.15 -22.05 -2.73
C GLY A 53 -6.10 -22.80 -1.40
N LEU A 54 -5.08 -22.53 -0.56
CA LEU A 54 -4.96 -23.12 0.78
C LEU A 54 -6.16 -22.74 1.67
N LEU A 55 -6.56 -21.47 1.66
CA LEU A 55 -7.73 -21.00 2.41
C LEU A 55 -9.03 -21.62 1.89
N SER A 56 -9.16 -21.76 0.57
CA SER A 56 -10.33 -22.39 -0.05
C SER A 56 -10.41 -23.87 0.32
N LEU A 57 -9.30 -24.60 0.33
CA LEU A 57 -9.28 -26.00 0.80
C LEU A 57 -9.67 -26.12 2.27
N SER A 58 -9.23 -25.19 3.12
CA SER A 58 -9.63 -25.14 4.53
C SER A 58 -11.13 -24.88 4.68
N LEU A 59 -11.70 -23.97 3.89
CA LEU A 59 -13.12 -23.62 3.91
C LEU A 59 -14.03 -24.70 3.33
N LEU A 60 -13.55 -25.43 2.31
CA LEU A 60 -14.23 -26.59 1.75
C LEU A 60 -14.16 -27.81 2.68
N GLY A 61 -13.20 -27.81 3.61
CA GLY A 61 -13.09 -28.78 4.69
C GLY A 61 -14.00 -28.44 5.86
N ASP A 62 -13.97 -29.31 6.87
CA ASP A 62 -14.80 -29.17 8.07
C ASP A 62 -14.15 -28.16 9.05
N GLN A 63 -14.32 -26.86 8.76
CA GLN A 63 -13.75 -25.79 9.58
C GLN A 63 -14.60 -25.57 10.84
N LYS A 64 -14.23 -26.27 11.92
CA LYS A 64 -14.96 -26.30 13.21
C LYS A 64 -15.16 -24.93 13.88
N SER A 65 -14.33 -23.94 13.53
CA SER A 65 -14.35 -22.60 14.13
C SER A 65 -15.27 -21.60 13.41
N ILE A 66 -15.91 -21.99 12.30
CA ILE A 66 -16.89 -21.14 11.61
C ILE A 66 -18.28 -21.77 11.76
N ALA A 67 -19.18 -21.08 12.45
CA ALA A 67 -20.52 -21.60 12.75
C ALA A 67 -21.39 -21.87 11.51
N ARG A 68 -21.19 -21.11 10.42
CA ARG A 68 -21.90 -21.28 9.14
C ARG A 68 -20.96 -21.08 7.97
N ILE A 69 -20.78 -22.13 7.17
CA ILE A 69 -19.98 -22.11 5.96
C ILE A 69 -20.92 -21.91 4.76
N TYR A 70 -20.73 -20.81 4.04
CA TYR A 70 -21.42 -20.51 2.77
C TYR A 70 -20.51 -20.75 1.56
N PHE A 71 -19.22 -20.93 1.81
CA PHE A 71 -18.21 -21.07 0.78
C PHE A 71 -18.23 -22.49 0.18
N ASP A 72 -18.29 -22.58 -1.13
CA ASP A 72 -18.34 -23.84 -1.88
C ASP A 72 -17.35 -23.83 -3.07
N GLY A 73 -17.36 -24.92 -3.86
CA GLY A 73 -16.48 -25.03 -5.02
C GLY A 73 -16.76 -23.98 -6.11
N TYR A 74 -17.98 -23.45 -6.18
CA TYR A 74 -18.34 -22.38 -7.10
C TYR A 74 -17.73 -21.04 -6.66
N TYR A 75 -17.84 -20.68 -5.38
CA TYR A 75 -17.19 -19.47 -4.85
C TYR A 75 -15.66 -19.56 -4.91
N ALA A 76 -15.08 -20.75 -4.71
CA ALA A 76 -13.66 -21.02 -4.92
C ALA A 76 -13.23 -20.71 -6.37
N PHE A 77 -14.01 -21.17 -7.35
CA PHE A 77 -13.76 -20.88 -8.76
C PHE A 77 -13.90 -19.38 -9.07
N VAL A 78 -14.95 -18.73 -8.58
CA VAL A 78 -15.21 -17.30 -8.80
C VAL A 78 -14.05 -16.45 -8.28
N GLY A 79 -13.57 -16.70 -7.06
CA GLY A 79 -12.46 -15.92 -6.50
C GLY A 79 -11.14 -16.20 -7.21
N ALA A 80 -10.88 -17.45 -7.62
CA ALA A 80 -9.73 -17.78 -8.46
C ALA A 80 -9.79 -17.04 -9.81
N LEU A 81 -10.96 -17.01 -10.46
CA LEU A 81 -11.17 -16.27 -11.71
C LEU A 81 -10.89 -14.78 -11.54
N PHE A 82 -11.39 -14.16 -10.46
CA PHE A 82 -11.11 -12.76 -10.14
C PHE A 82 -9.60 -12.49 -10.05
N LEU A 83 -8.87 -13.31 -9.28
CA LEU A 83 -7.41 -13.19 -9.15
C LEU A 83 -6.68 -13.40 -10.48
N MET A 84 -7.14 -14.34 -11.31
CA MET A 84 -6.58 -14.58 -12.64
C MET A 84 -6.77 -13.38 -13.57
N VAL A 85 -7.95 -12.72 -13.52
CA VAL A 85 -8.19 -11.48 -14.28
C VAL A 85 -7.24 -10.37 -13.81
N VAL A 86 -7.09 -10.17 -12.49
CA VAL A 86 -6.13 -9.20 -11.93
C VAL A 86 -4.71 -9.49 -12.44
N ALA A 87 -4.26 -10.75 -12.39
CA ALA A 87 -2.93 -11.13 -12.86
C ALA A 87 -2.74 -10.89 -14.36
N ALA A 88 -3.73 -11.25 -15.18
CA ALA A 88 -3.70 -11.10 -16.63
C ALA A 88 -3.63 -9.62 -17.02
N THR A 89 -4.49 -8.76 -16.47
CA THR A 89 -4.49 -7.34 -16.80
C THR A 89 -3.28 -6.61 -16.25
N ALA A 90 -2.75 -7.02 -15.09
CA ALA A 90 -1.49 -6.50 -14.56
C ALA A 90 -0.30 -6.84 -15.46
N TRP A 91 -0.26 -8.06 -16.00
CA TRP A 91 0.74 -8.49 -16.96
C TRP A 91 0.62 -7.71 -18.27
N LEU A 92 -0.59 -7.56 -18.82
CA LEU A 92 -0.85 -6.80 -20.03
C LEU A 92 -0.44 -5.33 -19.88
N ALA A 93 -0.83 -4.66 -18.80
CA ALA A 93 -0.45 -3.27 -18.53
C ALA A 93 1.07 -3.09 -18.39
N THR A 94 1.73 -4.07 -17.76
CA THR A 94 3.20 -4.07 -17.64
C THR A 94 3.87 -4.29 -18.99
N ALA A 95 3.34 -5.20 -19.81
CA ALA A 95 3.85 -5.51 -21.14
C ALA A 95 3.68 -4.33 -22.10
N GLU A 96 2.50 -3.71 -22.13
CA GLU A 96 2.21 -2.51 -22.92
C GLU A 96 3.17 -1.36 -22.58
N ALA A 97 3.41 -1.13 -21.29
CA ALA A 97 4.35 -0.10 -20.86
C ALA A 97 5.81 -0.42 -21.22
N ARG A 98 6.19 -1.69 -21.40
CA ARG A 98 7.51 -2.09 -21.90
C ARG A 98 7.63 -1.91 -23.42
N THR A 99 6.57 -2.19 -24.16
CA THR A 99 6.57 -2.15 -25.63
C THR A 99 6.48 -0.72 -26.17
N ARG A 100 5.87 0.21 -25.41
CA ARG A 100 5.96 1.65 -25.69
C ARG A 100 7.42 2.13 -25.60
N ARG A 101 8.14 2.06 -26.72
CA ARG A 101 9.50 2.57 -26.92
C ARG A 101 9.50 4.10 -26.94
N GLY A 102 9.27 4.73 -25.79
CA GLY A 102 9.56 6.15 -25.59
C GLY A 102 11.01 6.35 -25.14
N PRO A 103 11.59 7.55 -25.35
CA PRO A 103 12.80 7.92 -24.62
C PRO A 103 12.55 7.76 -23.11
N PRO A 104 13.55 7.33 -22.31
CA PRO A 104 13.39 7.15 -20.88
C PRO A 104 12.82 8.44 -20.27
N GLU A 105 11.70 8.31 -19.54
CA GLU A 105 11.04 9.46 -18.92
C GLU A 105 12.07 10.21 -18.06
N MET A 106 12.30 11.49 -18.38
CA MET A 106 13.18 12.35 -17.60
C MET A 106 12.66 12.37 -16.15
N PRO A 107 13.56 12.32 -15.15
CA PRO A 107 13.15 12.37 -13.75
C PRO A 107 12.33 13.63 -13.50
N VAL A 108 11.11 13.48 -13.01
CA VAL A 108 10.31 14.63 -12.59
C VAL A 108 10.83 15.08 -11.23
N GLU A 109 11.36 16.28 -11.16
CA GLU A 109 11.84 16.86 -9.90
C GLU A 109 10.65 17.39 -9.11
N VAL A 110 10.59 17.02 -7.83
CA VAL A 110 9.54 17.47 -6.91
C VAL A 110 10.22 18.25 -5.77
N PRO A 111 9.76 19.47 -5.45
CA PRO A 111 10.37 20.29 -4.42
C PRO A 111 10.16 19.66 -3.02
N PRO A 112 11.17 19.69 -2.12
CA PRO A 112 11.05 19.11 -0.77
C PRO A 112 9.93 19.72 0.10
N ARG A 113 9.46 20.93 -0.21
CA ARG A 113 8.35 21.60 0.53
C ARG A 113 7.04 20.83 0.47
N VAL A 114 6.84 19.99 -0.55
CA VAL A 114 5.68 19.10 -0.63
C VAL A 114 5.60 18.15 0.57
N LEU A 115 6.75 17.70 1.08
CA LEU A 115 6.80 16.84 2.26
C LEU A 115 6.34 17.57 3.53
N ASP A 116 6.54 18.89 3.62
CA ASP A 116 6.04 19.71 4.73
C ASP A 116 4.50 19.74 4.71
N CYS A 117 3.90 19.89 3.53
CA CYS A 117 2.45 19.87 3.34
C CYS A 117 1.85 18.50 3.67
N LEU A 118 2.44 17.40 3.16
CA LEU A 118 1.96 16.05 3.45
C LEU A 118 2.09 15.69 4.94
N PHE A 119 3.18 16.11 5.58
CA PHE A 119 3.34 15.96 7.02
C PHE A 119 2.26 16.73 7.78
N ALA A 120 1.97 17.98 7.42
CA ALA A 120 0.94 18.77 8.07
C ALA A 120 -0.45 18.13 7.93
N LEU A 121 -0.80 17.62 6.74
CA LEU A 121 -2.06 16.89 6.51
C LEU A 121 -2.13 15.62 7.36
N ALA A 122 -1.08 14.80 7.33
CA ALA A 122 -1.01 13.57 8.11
C ALA A 122 -1.11 13.84 9.62
N LEU A 123 -0.39 14.86 10.12
CA LEU A 123 -0.42 15.28 11.51
C LEU A 123 -1.83 15.77 11.90
N PHE A 124 -2.44 16.62 11.08
CA PHE A 124 -3.81 17.10 11.30
C PHE A 124 -4.80 15.93 11.41
N GLY A 125 -4.76 14.98 10.48
CA GLY A 125 -5.63 13.79 10.53
C GLY A 125 -5.44 12.96 11.80
N ASN A 126 -4.18 12.77 12.24
CA ASN A 126 -3.89 12.03 13.46
C ASN A 126 -4.37 12.79 14.72
N LEU A 127 -4.22 14.12 14.76
CA LEU A 127 -4.72 14.95 15.86
C LEU A 127 -6.24 14.93 15.96
N VAL A 128 -6.95 15.01 14.83
CA VAL A 128 -8.42 14.90 14.78
C VAL A 128 -8.86 13.53 15.33
N MET A 129 -8.22 12.45 14.89
CA MET A 129 -8.56 11.10 15.33
C MET A 129 -8.27 10.89 16.83
N MET A 130 -7.17 11.44 17.34
CA MET A 130 -6.76 11.36 18.74
C MET A 130 -7.45 12.40 19.64
N SER A 131 -8.29 13.29 19.10
CA SER A 131 -8.89 14.40 19.85
C SER A 131 -9.66 13.95 21.10
N GLY A 132 -10.43 12.86 21.02
CA GLY A 132 -11.17 12.34 22.19
C GLY A 132 -10.26 11.77 23.28
N VAL A 133 -9.14 11.17 22.90
CA VAL A 133 -8.12 10.68 23.85
C VAL A 133 -7.35 11.85 24.47
N ILE A 134 -6.99 12.87 23.68
CA ILE A 134 -6.32 14.09 24.14
C ILE A 134 -7.23 14.85 25.14
N ALA A 135 -8.54 14.86 24.91
CA ALA A 135 -9.51 15.51 25.79
C ALA A 135 -9.68 14.80 27.15
N ARG A 136 -9.25 13.52 27.27
CA ARG A 136 -9.40 12.71 28.49
C ARG A 136 -8.08 12.02 28.87
N PRO A 137 -7.06 12.77 29.34
CA PRO A 137 -5.75 12.21 29.65
C PRO A 137 -5.77 11.21 30.82
N ALA A 138 -6.78 11.27 31.70
CA ALA A 138 -6.95 10.30 32.78
C ALA A 138 -7.13 8.87 32.25
N LEU A 139 -7.90 8.68 31.18
CA LEU A 139 -8.09 7.37 30.55
C LEU A 139 -6.77 6.80 30.01
N LEU A 140 -5.90 7.64 29.46
CA LEU A 140 -4.57 7.23 28.99
C LEU A 140 -3.71 6.69 30.14
N LEU A 141 -3.76 7.34 31.30
CA LEU A 141 -3.04 6.89 32.50
C LEU A 141 -3.63 5.58 33.04
N GLU A 142 -4.95 5.46 33.05
CA GLU A 142 -5.65 4.21 33.44
C GLU A 142 -5.27 3.05 32.51
N PHE A 143 -5.19 3.28 31.20
CA PHE A 143 -4.73 2.27 30.24
C PHE A 143 -3.26 1.89 30.45
N LEU A 144 -2.38 2.88 30.68
CA LEU A 144 -0.96 2.61 30.98
C LEU A 144 -0.75 1.85 32.30
N HIS A 145 -1.67 2.02 33.26
CA HIS A 145 -1.69 1.28 34.53
C HIS A 145 -2.47 -0.04 34.46
N GLY A 146 -2.97 -0.44 33.28
CA GLY A 146 -3.71 -1.70 33.07
C GLY A 146 -5.13 -1.72 33.66
N GLN A 147 -5.67 -0.54 34.01
CA GLN A 147 -7.02 -0.40 34.59
C GLN A 147 -8.12 -0.17 33.54
N ALA A 148 -7.75 0.28 32.34
CA ALA A 148 -8.65 0.45 31.21
C ALA A 148 -8.28 -0.50 30.06
N THR A 149 -9.27 -1.02 29.36
CA THR A 149 -9.06 -1.95 28.23
C THR A 149 -8.97 -1.17 26.91
N ALA A 150 -8.36 -1.74 25.88
CA ALA A 150 -8.38 -1.17 24.53
C ALA A 150 -9.81 -0.89 23.99
N TYR A 151 -10.83 -1.59 24.50
CA TYR A 151 -12.24 -1.31 24.19
C TYR A 151 -12.72 0.06 24.68
N ASP A 152 -12.27 0.52 25.83
CA ASP A 152 -12.63 1.83 26.38
C ASP A 152 -11.99 2.95 25.56
N MET A 153 -10.80 2.71 25.02
CA MET A 153 -10.09 3.62 24.11
C MET A 153 -10.78 3.73 22.75
N LEU A 154 -11.33 2.64 22.23
CA LEU A 154 -12.07 2.63 20.96
C LEU A 154 -13.29 3.54 21.00
N GLN A 155 -13.98 3.64 22.14
CA GLN A 155 -15.15 4.51 22.31
C GLN A 155 -14.79 6.01 22.27
N GLN A 156 -13.53 6.37 22.54
CA GLN A 156 -13.05 7.75 22.53
C GLN A 156 -12.55 8.21 21.16
N ILE A 157 -12.73 7.41 20.10
CA ILE A 157 -12.28 7.79 18.77
C ILE A 157 -13.03 9.04 18.27
N GLY A 158 -12.29 10.10 17.98
CA GLY A 158 -12.78 11.29 17.27
C GLY A 158 -12.95 11.02 15.77
N ARG A 159 -13.97 10.24 15.39
CA ARG A 159 -14.29 9.96 13.98
C ARG A 159 -15.13 11.08 13.39
N ILE A 160 -14.46 12.12 12.88
CA ILE A 160 -15.10 13.06 11.95
C ILE A 160 -14.87 12.52 10.54
N THR A 161 -15.95 12.06 9.89
CA THR A 161 -15.93 11.50 8.53
C THR A 161 -15.21 12.43 7.56
N GLY A 162 -14.26 11.90 6.79
CA GLY A 162 -13.45 12.65 5.85
C GLY A 162 -12.22 13.35 6.45
N LEU A 163 -12.28 13.85 7.69
CA LEU A 163 -11.13 14.53 8.33
C LEU A 163 -10.12 13.53 8.91
N SER A 164 -10.59 12.46 9.54
CA SER A 164 -9.69 11.38 10.00
C SER A 164 -9.00 10.64 8.84
N SER A 165 -9.55 10.72 7.62
CA SER A 165 -8.93 10.17 6.41
C SER A 165 -7.58 10.82 6.09
N PHE A 166 -7.32 12.05 6.54
CA PHE A 166 -6.01 12.70 6.33
C PHE A 166 -4.85 11.94 6.99
N THR A 167 -5.12 11.05 7.95
CA THR A 167 -4.11 10.10 8.48
C THR A 167 -3.45 9.27 7.37
N GLN A 168 -4.16 9.06 6.26
CA GLN A 168 -3.68 8.31 5.11
C GLN A 168 -2.61 9.05 4.29
N ALA A 169 -2.39 10.35 4.53
CA ALA A 169 -1.29 11.10 3.93
C ALA A 169 0.11 10.61 4.39
N THR A 170 0.19 9.80 5.45
CA THR A 170 1.44 9.15 5.89
C THR A 170 2.02 8.24 4.80
N SER A 171 1.19 7.46 4.11
CA SER A 171 1.64 6.52 3.08
C SER A 171 2.34 7.21 1.88
N PRO A 172 1.74 8.24 1.24
CA PRO A 172 2.41 8.99 0.18
C PRO A 172 3.58 9.85 0.70
N PHE A 173 3.57 10.31 1.95
CA PHE A 173 4.73 10.99 2.56
C PHE A 173 5.96 10.09 2.56
N VAL A 174 5.81 8.82 2.99
CA VAL A 174 6.90 7.85 2.99
C VAL A 174 7.41 7.62 1.58
N ALA A 175 6.52 7.36 0.62
CA ALA A 175 6.89 7.16 -0.78
C ALA A 175 7.67 8.37 -1.35
N LEU A 176 7.15 9.59 -1.16
CA LEU A 176 7.76 10.81 -1.67
C LEU A 176 9.07 11.17 -0.97
N TYR A 177 9.25 10.83 0.30
CA TYR A 177 10.52 11.05 1.00
C TYR A 177 11.69 10.36 0.28
N PHE A 178 11.52 9.08 -0.08
CA PHE A 178 12.55 8.34 -0.80
C PHE A 178 12.69 8.79 -2.26
N TYR A 179 11.58 9.22 -2.88
CA TYR A 179 11.62 9.77 -4.23
C TYR A 179 12.42 11.08 -4.31
N VAL A 180 12.21 12.01 -3.37
CA VAL A 180 12.93 13.29 -3.28
C VAL A 180 14.37 13.07 -2.82
N PHE A 181 14.57 12.21 -1.81
CA PHE A 181 15.90 11.87 -1.26
C PHE A 181 16.36 10.49 -1.71
N ARG A 182 16.56 10.32 -3.03
CA ARG A 182 17.03 9.05 -3.62
C ARG A 182 18.34 8.58 -2.98
N THR A 183 19.27 9.50 -2.78
CA THR A 183 20.52 9.24 -2.06
C THR A 183 20.37 9.47 -0.56
N PRO A 184 20.99 8.63 0.29
CA PRO A 184 20.95 8.81 1.73
C PRO A 184 21.56 10.15 2.15
N VAL A 185 20.73 11.01 2.74
CA VAL A 185 21.18 12.23 3.42
C VAL A 185 21.81 11.83 4.76
N LYS A 186 23.06 12.22 5.00
CA LYS A 186 23.76 12.00 6.28
C LYS A 186 23.16 12.90 7.37
N GLY A 187 23.14 12.43 8.62
CA GLY A 187 22.64 13.18 9.78
C GLY A 187 21.11 13.16 9.96
N LEU A 188 20.65 13.78 11.04
CA LEU A 188 19.22 14.02 11.31
C LEU A 188 18.75 15.20 10.46
N ASN A 189 17.72 14.96 9.66
CA ASN A 189 17.06 15.97 8.83
C ASN A 189 15.62 16.14 9.35
N ARG A 190 15.03 17.33 9.25
CA ARG A 190 13.64 17.61 9.62
C ARG A 190 12.67 16.56 9.08
N TYR A 191 12.87 16.09 7.85
CA TYR A 191 12.01 15.06 7.23
C TYR A 191 12.15 13.66 7.84
N LYS A 192 13.33 13.34 8.42
CA LYS A 192 13.50 12.11 9.20
C LYS A 192 12.78 12.20 10.53
N ILE A 193 12.78 13.40 11.14
CA ILE A 193 12.01 13.67 12.36
C ILE A 193 10.51 13.53 12.06
N TYR A 194 10.02 14.12 10.95
CA TYR A 194 8.63 13.96 10.51
C TYR A 194 8.26 12.49 10.30
N MET A 195 9.13 11.70 9.65
CA MET A 195 8.92 10.27 9.49
C MET A 195 8.84 9.54 10.84
N ALA A 196 9.72 9.87 11.80
CA ALA A 196 9.68 9.29 13.14
C ALA A 196 8.41 9.67 13.91
N VAL A 197 7.99 10.93 13.84
CA VAL A 197 6.73 11.41 14.45
C VAL A 197 5.54 10.66 13.86
N LEU A 198 5.44 10.55 12.54
CA LEU A 198 4.37 9.79 11.88
C LEU A 198 4.42 8.30 12.24
N ALA A 199 5.61 7.71 12.41
CA ALA A 199 5.75 6.32 12.83
C ALA A 199 5.20 6.10 14.25
N VAL A 200 5.54 6.99 15.18
CA VAL A 200 5.03 6.94 16.56
C VAL A 200 3.51 7.13 16.57
N LEU A 201 2.98 8.10 15.82
CA LEU A 201 1.53 8.32 15.72
C LEU A 201 0.81 7.11 15.12
N THR A 202 1.39 6.47 14.10
CA THR A 202 0.82 5.26 13.47
C THR A 202 0.86 4.07 14.42
N LEU A 203 1.93 3.91 15.21
CA LEU A 203 2.01 2.90 16.26
C LEU A 203 0.94 3.13 17.33
N LEU A 204 0.86 4.34 17.88
CA LEU A 204 -0.18 4.70 18.85
C LEU A 204 -1.57 4.44 18.29
N ARG A 205 -1.83 4.80 17.04
CA ARG A 205 -3.10 4.51 16.35
C ARG A 205 -3.37 3.01 16.24
N SER A 206 -2.37 2.19 15.94
CA SER A 206 -2.55 0.73 15.87
C SER A 206 -2.85 0.12 17.24
N PHE A 207 -2.21 0.59 18.31
CA PHE A 207 -2.40 0.07 19.66
C PHE A 207 -3.70 0.59 20.30
N LEU A 208 -3.92 1.90 20.31
CA LEU A 208 -5.06 2.53 20.97
C LEU A 208 -6.39 2.28 20.24
N PHE A 209 -6.36 2.25 18.90
CA PHE A 209 -7.57 2.18 18.08
C PHE A 209 -7.72 0.88 17.30
N ALA A 210 -6.88 -0.12 17.59
CA ALA A 210 -6.85 -1.42 16.92
C ALA A 210 -6.78 -1.34 15.38
N GLU A 211 -6.31 -0.22 14.81
CA GLU A 211 -6.24 -0.01 13.37
C GLU A 211 -4.96 -0.61 12.76
N ARG A 212 -4.87 -1.93 12.74
CA ARG A 212 -3.67 -2.69 12.34
C ARG A 212 -3.23 -2.42 10.90
N LEU A 213 -4.19 -2.17 10.02
CA LEU A 213 -3.92 -1.85 8.62
C LEU A 213 -3.10 -0.55 8.47
N ALA A 214 -3.16 0.37 9.44
CA ALA A 214 -2.40 1.62 9.40
C ALA A 214 -0.88 1.38 9.45
N LEU A 215 -0.43 0.39 10.24
CA LEU A 215 0.98 0.02 10.28
C LEU A 215 1.43 -0.59 8.95
N ILE A 216 0.62 -1.46 8.35
CA ILE A 216 0.91 -2.09 7.06
C ILE A 216 1.03 -1.01 5.97
N GLU A 217 0.14 -0.02 5.98
CA GLU A 217 0.12 1.12 5.04
C GLU A 217 1.33 2.05 5.13
N MET A 218 2.04 2.05 6.26
CA MET A 218 3.28 2.80 6.44
C MET A 218 4.52 1.93 6.18
N VAL A 219 4.54 0.72 6.75
CA VAL A 219 5.69 -0.19 6.70
C VAL A 219 5.92 -0.73 5.29
N MET A 220 4.87 -1.07 4.55
CA MET A 220 5.03 -1.63 3.20
C MET A 220 5.61 -0.65 2.19
N PRO A 221 5.10 0.60 2.04
CA PRO A 221 5.75 1.58 1.19
C PRO A 221 7.19 1.88 1.63
N LEU A 222 7.45 1.90 2.95
CA LEU A 222 8.80 2.09 3.48
C LEU A 222 9.73 0.95 3.05
N ALA A 223 9.31 -0.30 3.21
CA ALA A 223 10.08 -1.47 2.84
C ALA A 223 10.38 -1.47 1.34
N LEU A 224 9.37 -1.26 0.49
CA LEU A 224 9.52 -1.16 -0.97
C LEU A 224 10.52 -0.07 -1.36
N MET A 225 10.38 1.13 -0.80
CA MET A 225 11.26 2.26 -1.12
C MET A 225 12.69 2.06 -0.62
N VAL A 226 12.88 1.44 0.54
CA VAL A 226 14.21 1.07 1.07
C VAL A 226 14.86 0.03 0.16
N VAL A 227 14.11 -1.01 -0.23
CA VAL A 227 14.58 -2.04 -1.15
C VAL A 227 15.02 -1.43 -2.48
N ARG A 228 14.24 -0.49 -3.03
CA ARG A 228 14.51 0.12 -4.33
C ARG A 228 15.64 1.14 -4.36
N PHE A 229 15.75 1.98 -3.33
CA PHE A 229 16.67 3.12 -3.33
C PHE A 229 17.88 2.96 -2.41
N ARG A 230 17.82 2.09 -1.40
CA ARG A 230 18.85 2.00 -0.35
C ARG A 230 19.57 0.66 -0.32
N LEU A 231 18.88 -0.45 -0.57
CA LEU A 231 19.48 -1.77 -0.53
C LEU A 231 19.99 -2.18 -1.91
N HIS A 232 21.30 -2.40 -2.04
CA HIS A 232 21.92 -2.95 -3.23
C HIS A 232 22.87 -4.09 -2.85
N GLY A 233 22.82 -5.20 -3.60
CA GLY A 233 23.83 -6.28 -3.56
C GLY A 233 23.72 -7.26 -2.38
N ARG A 234 24.19 -6.87 -1.19
CA ARG A 234 24.51 -7.83 -0.09
C ARG A 234 23.32 -8.59 0.49
N TYR A 235 22.12 -8.03 0.41
CA TYR A 235 20.89 -8.66 0.91
C TYR A 235 19.99 -9.16 -0.22
N ALA A 236 20.44 -9.15 -1.48
CA ALA A 236 19.59 -9.47 -2.63
C ALA A 236 18.98 -10.88 -2.52
N ARG A 237 19.71 -11.87 -2.01
CA ARG A 237 19.20 -13.24 -1.81
C ARG A 237 18.19 -13.37 -0.66
N LEU A 238 18.28 -12.52 0.37
CA LEU A 238 17.29 -12.50 1.44
C LEU A 238 16.02 -11.77 0.96
N LEU A 239 16.20 -10.70 0.18
CA LEU A 239 15.11 -9.93 -0.39
C LEU A 239 14.34 -10.71 -1.46
N THR A 240 14.91 -11.72 -2.12
CA THR A 240 14.13 -12.62 -3.00
C THR A 240 13.08 -13.43 -2.25
N LEU A 241 13.21 -13.64 -0.94
CA LEU A 241 12.19 -14.27 -0.11
C LEU A 241 11.13 -13.28 0.42
N GLY A 242 11.15 -12.04 -0.05
CA GLY A 242 10.40 -10.88 0.49
C GLY A 242 9.08 -11.20 1.21
N PRO A 243 8.02 -11.65 0.51
CA PRO A 243 6.72 -11.91 1.13
C PRO A 243 6.76 -13.00 2.20
N TYR A 244 7.53 -14.07 1.97
CA TYR A 244 7.68 -15.17 2.91
C TYR A 244 8.46 -14.75 4.17
N ALA A 245 9.50 -13.93 4.00
CA ALA A 245 10.27 -13.38 5.12
C ALA A 245 9.46 -12.38 5.96
N ALA A 246 8.40 -11.79 5.39
CA ALA A 246 7.48 -10.91 6.11
C ALA A 246 6.48 -11.68 6.99
N ILE A 247 6.23 -12.98 6.74
CA ILE A 247 5.25 -13.77 7.50
C ILE A 247 5.62 -13.85 8.99
N PRO A 248 6.86 -14.23 9.41
CA PRO A 248 7.20 -14.28 10.83
C PRO A 248 7.10 -12.92 11.52
N LEU A 249 7.47 -11.83 10.81
CA LEU A 249 7.37 -10.47 11.34
C LEU A 249 5.89 -10.06 11.53
N LEU A 250 5.04 -10.34 10.54
CA LEU A 250 3.61 -10.08 10.62
C LEU A 250 2.99 -10.89 11.75
N PHE A 251 3.38 -12.15 11.91
CA PHE A 251 2.91 -13.02 12.98
C PHE A 251 3.32 -12.53 14.37
N ALA A 252 4.58 -12.11 14.55
CA ALA A 252 5.05 -11.54 15.81
C ALA A 252 4.33 -10.22 16.16
N LEU A 253 4.14 -9.33 15.19
CA LEU A 253 3.37 -8.08 15.38
C LEU A 253 1.89 -8.35 15.65
N PHE A 254 1.34 -9.40 15.04
CA PHE A 254 -0.04 -9.83 15.27
C PHE A 254 -0.21 -10.33 16.70
N ILE A 255 0.67 -11.22 17.16
CA ILE A 255 0.69 -11.72 18.55
C ILE A 255 0.79 -10.57 19.54
N ALA A 256 1.74 -9.65 19.35
CA ALA A 256 1.91 -8.51 20.26
C ALA A 256 0.65 -7.63 20.35
N ASN A 257 -0.08 -7.45 19.25
CA ASN A 257 -1.32 -6.69 19.24
C ASN A 257 -2.51 -7.46 19.85
N GLU A 258 -2.65 -8.75 19.55
CA GLU A 258 -3.73 -9.57 20.13
C GLU A 258 -3.55 -9.81 21.62
N TYR A 259 -2.29 -9.89 22.08
CA TYR A 259 -1.96 -10.03 23.50
C TYR A 259 -2.66 -8.94 24.34
N ASN A 260 -2.45 -7.68 23.95
CA ASN A 260 -2.97 -6.52 24.67
C ASN A 260 -4.49 -6.30 24.50
N ARG A 261 -5.12 -6.87 23.45
CA ARG A 261 -6.51 -6.57 23.11
C ARG A 261 -7.50 -7.62 23.61
N SER A 262 -7.20 -8.89 23.35
CA SER A 262 -8.18 -9.97 23.51
C SER A 262 -7.64 -11.16 24.27
N TRP A 263 -6.31 -11.37 24.27
CA TRP A 263 -5.70 -12.47 25.00
C TRP A 263 -5.87 -12.29 26.51
N GLU A 264 -5.32 -11.22 27.07
CA GLU A 264 -5.34 -10.96 28.51
C GLU A 264 -6.78 -10.81 29.04
N ALA A 265 -7.67 -10.22 28.24
CA ALA A 265 -9.04 -9.94 28.64
C ALA A 265 -9.99 -11.16 28.56
N TYR A 266 -9.76 -12.12 27.67
CA TYR A 266 -10.75 -13.17 27.39
C TYR A 266 -10.14 -14.54 27.03
N TYR A 267 -9.20 -14.59 26.09
CA TYR A 267 -8.76 -15.86 25.51
C TYR A 267 -7.72 -16.63 26.33
N VAL A 268 -7.14 -16.02 27.37
CA VAL A 268 -6.19 -16.68 28.28
C VAL A 268 -6.78 -17.92 28.97
N ASN A 269 -8.10 -17.98 29.13
CA ASN A 269 -8.81 -19.11 29.76
C ASN A 269 -9.41 -20.10 28.74
N VAL A 270 -9.24 -19.84 27.44
CA VAL A 270 -9.86 -20.63 26.35
C VAL A 270 -8.80 -21.42 25.58
N TYR A 271 -7.60 -20.85 25.42
CA TYR A 271 -6.50 -21.47 24.68
C TYR A 271 -5.32 -21.76 25.59
N ASP A 272 -4.65 -22.89 25.38
CA ASP A 272 -3.48 -23.29 26.15
C ASP A 272 -2.24 -22.42 25.83
N ASN A 273 -2.17 -21.87 24.61
CA ASN A 273 -1.00 -21.15 24.13
C ASN A 273 -1.37 -19.99 23.19
N ILE A 274 -0.70 -18.85 23.37
CA ILE A 274 -0.85 -17.65 22.54
C ILE A 274 -0.48 -17.90 21.08
N PHE A 275 0.46 -18.81 20.81
CA PHE A 275 0.86 -19.12 19.43
C PHE A 275 -0.23 -19.86 18.67
N ASP A 276 -0.89 -20.82 19.31
CA ASP A 276 -1.97 -21.59 18.70
C ASP A 276 -3.18 -20.69 18.45
N PHE A 277 -3.54 -19.89 19.44
CA PHE A 277 -4.55 -18.84 19.30
C PHE A 277 -4.24 -17.88 18.16
N ALA A 278 -3.01 -17.36 18.08
CA ALA A 278 -2.64 -16.39 17.07
C ALA A 278 -2.64 -16.99 15.65
N LEU A 279 -2.21 -18.24 15.51
CA LEU A 279 -2.19 -18.95 14.22
C LEU A 279 -3.62 -19.18 13.72
N GLU A 280 -4.48 -19.74 14.58
CA GLU A 280 -5.88 -19.98 14.26
C GLU A 280 -6.60 -18.67 13.93
N ARG A 281 -6.40 -17.64 14.76
CA ARG A 281 -7.06 -16.35 14.58
C ARG A 281 -6.59 -15.60 13.33
N LEU A 282 -5.30 -15.68 12.98
CA LEU A 282 -4.80 -15.12 11.73
C LEU A 282 -5.43 -15.82 10.52
N GLY A 283 -5.57 -17.15 10.56
CA GLY A 283 -6.26 -17.93 9.54
C GLY A 283 -7.75 -17.57 9.44
N LEU A 284 -8.43 -17.41 10.57
CA LEU A 284 -9.82 -16.98 10.66
C LEU A 284 -10.05 -15.61 10.04
N TYR A 285 -9.14 -14.64 10.21
CA TYR A 285 -9.29 -13.33 9.60
C TYR A 285 -9.43 -13.39 8.06
N TYR A 286 -8.72 -14.31 7.39
CA TYR A 286 -8.81 -14.43 5.94
C TYR A 286 -9.94 -15.38 5.51
N SER A 287 -10.06 -16.55 6.15
CA SER A 287 -11.10 -17.54 5.81
C SER A 287 -12.51 -17.00 6.09
N THR A 288 -12.75 -16.38 7.24
CA THR A 288 -14.05 -15.78 7.55
C THR A 288 -14.37 -14.61 6.64
N SER A 289 -13.38 -13.81 6.22
CA SER A 289 -13.62 -12.75 5.23
C SER A 289 -14.11 -13.31 3.89
N LEU A 290 -13.49 -14.40 3.39
CA LEU A 290 -13.92 -15.05 2.16
C LEU A 290 -15.30 -15.70 2.32
N ASN A 291 -15.54 -16.37 3.45
CA ASN A 291 -16.82 -17.00 3.77
C ASN A 291 -17.96 -15.98 3.90
N ASN A 292 -17.72 -14.85 4.57
CA ASN A 292 -18.70 -13.76 4.67
C ASN A 292 -19.04 -13.19 3.30
N GLY A 293 -18.03 -13.01 2.43
CA GLY A 293 -18.26 -12.56 1.06
C GLY A 293 -19.11 -13.54 0.24
N ALA A 294 -18.84 -14.84 0.37
CA ALA A 294 -19.66 -15.88 -0.24
C ALA A 294 -21.08 -15.92 0.35
N GLY A 295 -21.22 -15.79 1.67
CA GLY A 295 -22.51 -15.73 2.36
C GLY A 295 -23.33 -14.51 1.96
N MET A 296 -22.68 -13.37 1.75
CA MET A 296 -23.33 -12.16 1.25
C MET A 296 -23.93 -12.41 -0.14
N LEU A 297 -23.19 -13.06 -1.04
CA LEU A 297 -23.70 -13.44 -2.37
C LEU A 297 -24.80 -14.51 -2.29
N ALA A 298 -24.70 -15.46 -1.37
CA ALA A 298 -25.66 -16.53 -1.19
C ALA A 298 -26.99 -16.04 -0.62
N VAL A 299 -26.95 -15.11 0.34
CA VAL A 299 -28.13 -14.63 1.08
C VAL A 299 -28.72 -13.38 0.43
N LEU A 300 -27.89 -12.40 0.09
CA LEU A 300 -28.35 -11.13 -0.49
C LEU A 300 -28.40 -11.17 -2.01
N GLY A 301 -27.77 -12.15 -2.67
CA GLY A 301 -27.78 -12.28 -4.12
C GLY A 301 -26.66 -11.53 -4.84
N TRP A 302 -26.66 -11.64 -6.17
CA TRP A 302 -25.62 -11.11 -7.06
C TRP A 302 -26.11 -9.86 -7.79
N GLY A 303 -25.25 -8.84 -7.92
CA GLY A 303 -25.55 -7.65 -8.72
C GLY A 303 -26.72 -6.82 -8.18
N GLN A 304 -26.76 -6.60 -6.86
CA GLN A 304 -27.82 -5.84 -6.19
C GLN A 304 -27.84 -4.33 -6.57
N GLY A 305 -26.85 -3.85 -7.34
CA GLY A 305 -26.92 -2.53 -7.98
C GLY A 305 -26.63 -1.35 -7.07
N HIS A 306 -26.19 -1.58 -5.83
CA HIS A 306 -25.76 -0.55 -4.89
C HIS A 306 -24.23 -0.58 -4.70
N PRO A 307 -23.47 0.24 -5.44
CA PRO A 307 -22.01 0.21 -5.46
C PRO A 307 -21.37 0.92 -4.25
N MET A 308 -21.75 0.50 -3.04
CA MET A 308 -21.27 1.00 -1.76
C MET A 308 -19.75 0.90 -1.57
N PHE A 309 -19.16 -0.28 -1.81
CA PHE A 309 -17.73 -0.56 -1.72
C PHE A 309 -16.93 0.03 -2.89
N THR A 310 -17.48 0.01 -4.11
CA THR A 310 -16.80 0.57 -5.29
C THR A 310 -16.70 2.10 -5.24
N PHE A 311 -17.70 2.78 -4.68
CA PHE A 311 -17.72 4.24 -4.52
C PHE A 311 -17.65 4.69 -3.05
N ASP A 312 -17.10 3.85 -2.17
CA ASP A 312 -16.91 4.16 -0.74
C ASP A 312 -16.14 5.48 -0.55
N TRP A 313 -15.16 5.75 -1.41
CA TRP A 313 -14.41 7.01 -1.39
C TRP A 313 -15.28 8.25 -1.66
N LEU A 314 -16.29 8.12 -2.51
CA LEU A 314 -17.16 9.23 -2.90
C LEU A 314 -18.17 9.53 -1.80
N MET A 315 -18.76 8.48 -1.20
CA MET A 315 -19.66 8.62 -0.06
C MET A 315 -18.95 9.17 1.18
N ARG A 316 -17.67 8.84 1.38
CA ARG A 316 -16.86 9.38 2.49
C ARG A 316 -16.25 10.74 2.21
N PHE A 317 -16.44 11.29 1.00
CA PHE A 317 -15.87 12.58 0.65
C PHE A 317 -16.54 13.70 1.44
N PRO A 318 -15.79 14.61 2.07
CA PRO A 318 -16.37 15.68 2.88
C PRO A 318 -17.28 16.58 2.04
N VAL A 319 -18.38 17.05 2.62
CA VAL A 319 -19.39 17.93 1.99
C VAL A 319 -20.28 17.23 0.96
N ILE A 320 -19.73 16.60 -0.09
CA ILE A 320 -20.53 16.04 -1.19
C ILE A 320 -21.01 14.60 -0.94
N GLY A 321 -20.34 13.84 -0.05
CA GLY A 321 -20.63 12.42 0.15
C GLY A 321 -22.07 12.14 0.59
N ALA A 322 -22.64 13.02 1.41
CA ALA A 322 -24.02 12.92 1.87
C ALA A 322 -25.05 12.97 0.73
N THR A 323 -24.75 13.63 -0.39
CA THR A 323 -25.63 13.69 -1.56
C THR A 323 -25.67 12.36 -2.32
N PHE A 324 -24.56 11.62 -2.32
CA PHE A 324 -24.42 10.35 -3.02
C PHE A 324 -24.82 9.15 -2.18
N GLN A 325 -24.83 9.29 -0.85
CA GLN A 325 -25.15 8.20 0.08
C GLN A 325 -26.49 7.51 -0.23
N PRO A 326 -27.62 8.21 -0.51
CA PRO A 326 -28.89 7.53 -0.79
C PRO A 326 -28.89 6.64 -2.04
N TRP A 327 -27.94 6.85 -2.96
CA TRP A 327 -27.86 6.13 -4.24
C TRP A 327 -26.99 4.88 -4.14
N PHE A 328 -25.98 4.90 -3.26
CA PHE A 328 -24.95 3.86 -3.18
C PHE A 328 -24.98 3.06 -1.88
N ASP A 329 -25.56 3.60 -0.82
CA ASP A 329 -25.50 3.00 0.50
C ASP A 329 -26.38 1.74 0.59
N SER A 330 -25.73 0.61 0.86
CA SER A 330 -26.39 -0.67 1.16
C SER A 330 -26.05 -1.15 2.57
N SER A 331 -25.68 -0.23 3.47
CA SER A 331 -25.22 -0.56 4.83
C SER A 331 -26.29 -1.33 5.61
N ASP A 332 -27.57 -1.03 5.42
CA ASP A 332 -28.65 -1.70 6.17
C ASP A 332 -28.75 -3.19 5.81
N SER A 333 -28.75 -3.53 4.51
CA SER A 333 -28.75 -4.92 4.05
C SER A 333 -27.49 -5.67 4.48
N PHE A 334 -26.34 -4.98 4.43
CA PHE A 334 -25.07 -5.56 4.85
C PHE A 334 -25.00 -5.77 6.37
N ASN A 335 -25.46 -4.80 7.17
CA ASN A 335 -25.53 -4.91 8.62
C ASN A 335 -26.54 -5.97 9.06
N LEU A 336 -27.67 -6.10 8.36
CA LEU A 336 -28.64 -7.17 8.60
C LEU A 336 -27.99 -8.54 8.34
N PHE A 337 -27.23 -8.67 7.25
CA PHE A 337 -26.46 -9.88 6.99
C PHE A 337 -25.45 -10.17 8.12
N LEU A 338 -24.61 -9.19 8.46
CA LEU A 338 -23.59 -9.36 9.50
C LEU A 338 -24.19 -9.75 10.85
N ASN A 339 -25.25 -9.06 11.28
CA ASN A 339 -25.88 -9.29 12.58
C ASN A 339 -26.66 -10.61 12.65
N SER A 340 -27.14 -11.12 11.51
CA SER A 340 -28.00 -12.31 11.47
C SER A 340 -27.27 -13.59 11.06
N TYR A 341 -26.13 -13.45 10.36
CA TYR A 341 -25.49 -14.57 9.66
C TYR A 341 -23.97 -14.65 9.81
N ALA A 342 -23.28 -13.55 10.17
CA ALA A 342 -21.83 -13.53 10.33
C ALA A 342 -21.40 -13.67 11.79
N ASP A 343 -20.13 -13.98 12.00
CA ASP A 343 -19.52 -13.97 13.33
C ASP A 343 -19.39 -12.52 13.83
N PRO A 344 -19.91 -12.18 15.02
CA PRO A 344 -19.80 -10.83 15.59
C PRO A 344 -18.35 -10.34 15.73
N GLU A 345 -17.39 -11.26 15.87
CA GLU A 345 -15.97 -10.94 16.03
C GLU A 345 -15.24 -10.75 14.68
N PHE A 346 -15.74 -11.35 13.60
CA PHE A 346 -15.11 -11.35 12.28
C PHE A 346 -16.07 -10.88 11.18
N ASN A 347 -16.25 -9.57 11.06
CA ASN A 347 -17.28 -8.94 10.20
C ASN A 347 -16.74 -8.30 8.90
N ASN A 348 -15.63 -8.79 8.37
CA ASN A 348 -15.08 -8.27 7.11
C ASN A 348 -15.89 -8.76 5.89
N PRO A 349 -16.16 -7.87 4.90
CA PRO A 349 -17.02 -8.16 3.74
C PRO A 349 -16.39 -9.02 2.63
N SER A 350 -15.11 -9.41 2.75
CA SER A 350 -14.22 -9.86 1.65
C SER A 350 -13.71 -8.71 0.78
N GLY A 351 -12.50 -8.84 0.24
CA GLY A 351 -11.99 -7.94 -0.80
C GLY A 351 -12.24 -8.41 -2.24
N ILE A 352 -12.83 -9.60 -2.43
CA ILE A 352 -13.10 -10.18 -3.75
C ILE A 352 -14.61 -10.17 -4.03
N PHE A 353 -15.40 -10.81 -3.15
CA PHE A 353 -16.81 -11.10 -3.42
C PHE A 353 -17.73 -9.86 -3.40
N VAL A 354 -17.29 -8.78 -2.76
CA VAL A 354 -18.02 -7.50 -2.75
C VAL A 354 -18.28 -6.95 -4.16
N HIS A 355 -17.32 -7.10 -5.08
CA HIS A 355 -17.47 -6.61 -6.45
C HIS A 355 -18.57 -7.38 -7.19
N PHE A 356 -18.75 -8.66 -6.89
CA PHE A 356 -19.81 -9.48 -7.44
C PHE A 356 -21.17 -9.20 -6.79
N TYR A 357 -21.18 -8.79 -5.53
CA TYR A 357 -22.41 -8.38 -4.85
C TYR A 357 -22.96 -7.09 -5.47
N GLU A 358 -22.08 -6.13 -5.76
CA GLU A 358 -22.47 -4.85 -6.36
C GLU A 358 -22.83 -4.97 -7.84
N TRP A 359 -21.96 -5.62 -8.62
CA TRP A 359 -21.99 -5.57 -10.08
C TRP A 359 -22.29 -6.92 -10.74
N GLY A 360 -22.48 -7.98 -9.96
CA GLY A 360 -22.58 -9.35 -10.50
C GLY A 360 -21.28 -9.70 -11.25
N TRP A 361 -21.41 -10.35 -12.40
CA TRP A 361 -20.25 -10.68 -13.23
C TRP A 361 -19.47 -9.48 -13.78
N PHE A 362 -20.08 -8.28 -13.80
CA PHE A 362 -19.35 -7.05 -14.13
C PHE A 362 -18.29 -6.70 -13.07
N GLY A 363 -18.30 -7.31 -11.88
CA GLY A 363 -17.21 -7.18 -10.90
C GLY A 363 -15.83 -7.66 -11.44
N LEU A 364 -15.80 -8.45 -12.53
CA LEU A 364 -14.55 -8.76 -13.23
C LEU A 364 -13.95 -7.53 -13.94
N LEU A 365 -14.75 -6.50 -14.24
CA LEU A 365 -14.25 -5.21 -14.72
C LEU A 365 -13.45 -4.51 -13.61
N ASP A 366 -13.89 -4.58 -12.36
CA ASP A 366 -13.14 -4.02 -11.22
C ASP A 366 -11.81 -4.75 -11.03
N ALA A 367 -11.80 -6.09 -11.16
CA ALA A 367 -10.57 -6.88 -11.22
C ALA A 367 -9.64 -6.42 -12.36
N ALA A 368 -10.21 -6.17 -13.54
CA ALA A 368 -9.45 -5.71 -14.69
C ALA A 368 -8.83 -4.32 -14.44
N VAL A 369 -9.59 -3.39 -13.88
CA VAL A 369 -9.13 -2.03 -13.50
C VAL A 369 -8.05 -2.12 -12.43
N LEU A 370 -8.25 -2.89 -11.37
CA LEU A 370 -7.28 -3.12 -10.30
C LEU A 370 -5.96 -3.67 -10.88
N GLY A 371 -6.02 -4.75 -11.66
CA GLY A 371 -4.83 -5.34 -12.26
C GLY A 371 -4.13 -4.36 -13.20
N TRP A 372 -4.88 -3.63 -14.04
CA TRP A 372 -4.32 -2.59 -14.91
C TRP A 372 -3.61 -1.49 -14.12
N MET A 373 -4.24 -0.96 -13.06
CA MET A 373 -3.66 0.09 -12.20
C MET A 373 -2.35 -0.38 -11.55
N VAL A 374 -2.35 -1.57 -10.95
CA VAL A 374 -1.15 -2.09 -10.28
C VAL A 374 -0.06 -2.45 -11.30
N GLY A 375 -0.39 -3.04 -12.45
CA GLY A 375 0.56 -3.31 -13.52
C GLY A 375 1.18 -2.04 -14.11
N ARG A 376 0.38 -0.99 -14.34
CA ARG A 376 0.87 0.30 -14.81
C ARG A 376 1.76 0.98 -13.78
N SER A 377 1.41 0.88 -12.50
CA SER A 377 2.24 1.38 -11.40
C SER A 377 3.59 0.66 -11.34
N TYR A 378 3.61 -0.67 -11.51
CA TYR A 378 4.85 -1.45 -11.53
C TYR A 378 5.76 -1.08 -12.72
N ALA A 379 5.19 -0.77 -13.87
CA ALA A 379 5.98 -0.25 -14.98
C ALA A 379 6.71 1.07 -14.62
N GLY A 380 6.05 1.98 -13.90
CA GLY A 380 6.68 3.20 -13.37
C GLY A 380 7.63 2.97 -12.19
N TRP A 381 7.36 1.97 -11.35
CA TRP A 381 8.28 1.52 -10.30
C TRP A 381 9.64 1.12 -10.88
N ARG A 382 9.61 0.37 -11.99
CA ARG A 382 10.82 -0.06 -12.69
C ARG A 382 11.59 1.11 -13.32
N SER A 383 10.90 2.13 -13.83
CA SER A 383 11.56 3.35 -14.32
C SER A 383 12.18 4.17 -13.17
N GLY A 384 11.63 4.05 -11.95
CA GLY A 384 12.09 4.78 -10.77
C GLY A 384 11.80 6.28 -10.82
N ASN A 385 10.91 6.71 -11.74
CA ASN A 385 10.60 8.11 -12.01
C ASN A 385 9.09 8.36 -12.02
N GLY A 386 8.68 9.55 -11.59
CA GLY A 386 7.31 10.03 -11.72
C GLY A 386 6.30 9.44 -10.73
N PHE A 387 5.04 9.81 -10.95
CA PHE A 387 3.88 9.44 -10.14
C PHE A 387 3.79 7.94 -9.89
N TRP A 388 3.91 7.13 -10.96
CA TRP A 388 3.72 5.69 -10.90
C TRP A 388 4.74 4.98 -9.99
N CYS A 389 5.93 5.53 -9.81
CA CYS A 389 6.90 5.01 -8.84
C CYS A 389 6.39 5.16 -7.39
N CYS A 390 5.82 6.31 -7.03
CA CYS A 390 5.25 6.51 -5.69
C CYS A 390 3.94 5.74 -5.53
N ALA A 391 3.09 5.75 -6.56
CA ALA A 391 1.79 5.08 -6.55
C ALA A 391 1.94 3.57 -6.37
N HIS A 392 2.96 2.94 -6.97
CA HIS A 392 3.18 1.50 -6.81
C HIS A 392 3.41 1.11 -5.35
N ALA A 393 4.25 1.85 -4.62
CA ALA A 393 4.56 1.56 -3.23
C ALA A 393 3.33 1.60 -2.32
N VAL A 394 2.36 2.47 -2.66
CA VAL A 394 1.08 2.61 -1.95
C VAL A 394 0.09 1.53 -2.38
N LEU A 395 -0.14 1.38 -3.69
CA LEU A 395 -1.10 0.44 -4.27
C LEU A 395 -0.76 -1.03 -3.98
N TYR A 396 0.50 -1.32 -3.69
CA TYR A 396 0.95 -2.65 -3.31
C TYR A 396 0.25 -3.19 -2.05
N VAL A 397 -0.16 -2.30 -1.13
CA VAL A 397 -0.94 -2.67 0.07
C VAL A 397 -2.30 -3.24 -0.33
N SER A 398 -2.98 -2.62 -1.29
CA SER A 398 -4.27 -3.08 -1.82
C SER A 398 -4.17 -4.48 -2.41
N LEU A 399 -3.05 -4.81 -3.05
CA LEU A 399 -2.85 -6.12 -3.64
C LEU A 399 -2.61 -7.19 -2.56
N MET A 400 -1.86 -6.89 -1.50
CA MET A 400 -1.61 -7.82 -0.40
C MET A 400 -2.86 -8.08 0.46
N GLU A 401 -3.76 -7.10 0.54
CA GLU A 401 -4.99 -7.18 1.34
C GLU A 401 -6.23 -7.63 0.55
N ILE A 402 -6.05 -7.97 -0.75
CA ILE A 402 -7.13 -8.22 -1.71
C ILE A 402 -8.14 -9.30 -1.28
N MET A 403 -7.73 -10.28 -0.47
CA MET A 403 -8.64 -11.32 0.01
C MET A 403 -9.53 -10.85 1.16
N ARG A 404 -9.09 -9.84 1.91
CA ARG A 404 -9.71 -9.40 3.17
C ARG A 404 -10.55 -8.15 3.00
N THR A 405 -10.01 -7.13 2.32
CA THR A 405 -10.67 -5.82 2.19
C THR A 405 -10.58 -5.28 0.76
N PRO A 406 -11.65 -4.64 0.24
CA PRO A 406 -11.65 -4.02 -1.08
C PRO A 406 -10.93 -2.67 -1.04
N ASN A 407 -9.65 -2.68 -0.70
CA ASN A 407 -8.94 -1.47 -0.29
C ASN A 407 -8.83 -0.45 -1.42
N LEU A 408 -8.67 -0.86 -2.69
CA LEU A 408 -8.43 0.06 -3.82
C LEU A 408 -9.53 1.12 -3.96
N PHE A 409 -10.78 0.69 -3.86
CA PHE A 409 -11.97 1.52 -4.06
C PHE A 409 -12.48 2.14 -2.76
N SER A 410 -11.89 1.76 -1.62
CA SER A 410 -12.19 2.39 -0.35
C SER A 410 -11.71 3.83 -0.28
N GLY A 411 -12.45 4.66 0.47
CA GLY A 411 -12.01 6.00 0.87
C GLY A 411 -10.65 6.01 1.58
N ARG A 412 -10.19 4.86 2.07
CA ARG A 412 -8.87 4.67 2.66
C ARG A 412 -7.72 4.90 1.67
N ASN A 413 -7.86 4.46 0.41
CA ASN A 413 -6.83 4.61 -0.63
C ASN A 413 -6.98 5.85 -1.51
N PHE A 414 -8.10 6.56 -1.39
CA PHE A 414 -8.34 7.78 -2.17
C PHE A 414 -7.21 8.82 -1.99
N LEU A 415 -6.92 9.22 -0.76
CA LEU A 415 -5.86 10.21 -0.47
C LEU A 415 -4.46 9.70 -0.85
N PRO A 416 -4.06 8.45 -0.53
CA PRO A 416 -2.78 7.90 -0.97
C PRO A 416 -2.55 7.90 -2.49
N ILE A 417 -3.61 7.84 -3.30
CA ILE A 417 -3.52 7.92 -4.77
C ILE A 417 -3.58 9.37 -5.26
N VAL A 418 -4.55 10.16 -4.79
CA VAL A 418 -4.80 11.52 -5.26
C VAL A 418 -3.69 12.49 -4.88
N LEU A 419 -3.12 12.38 -3.68
CA LEU A 419 -2.06 13.28 -3.24
C LEU A 419 -0.81 13.23 -4.14
N PRO A 420 -0.25 12.06 -4.48
CA PRO A 420 0.81 11.99 -5.49
C PRO A 420 0.39 12.56 -6.86
N ILE A 421 -0.85 12.35 -7.33
CA ILE A 421 -1.31 12.95 -8.60
C ILE A 421 -1.20 14.48 -8.54
N ILE A 422 -1.76 15.10 -7.49
CA ILE A 422 -1.69 16.55 -7.27
C ILE A 422 -0.24 17.00 -7.20
N VAL A 423 0.61 16.29 -6.45
CA VAL A 423 2.03 16.63 -6.30
C VAL A 423 2.74 16.65 -7.64
N PHE A 424 2.62 15.58 -8.43
CA PHE A 424 3.32 15.47 -9.70
C PHE A 424 2.74 16.38 -10.79
N HIS A 425 1.45 16.68 -10.76
CA HIS A 425 0.81 17.58 -11.73
C HIS A 425 1.14 19.05 -11.46
N TRP A 426 1.10 19.49 -10.20
CA TRP A 426 1.24 20.91 -9.84
C TRP A 426 2.68 21.31 -9.48
N PHE A 427 3.47 20.39 -8.93
CA PHE A 427 4.83 20.68 -8.46
C PHE A 427 5.93 19.96 -9.24
N GLY A 428 5.56 19.05 -10.15
CA GLY A 428 6.51 18.32 -10.97
C GLY A 428 7.17 19.21 -12.01
N LYS A 429 8.48 19.42 -11.90
CA LYS A 429 9.27 20.11 -12.92
C LYS A 429 10.06 19.08 -13.73
N ARG A 430 9.96 19.15 -15.05
CA ARG A 430 10.88 18.42 -15.92
C ARG A 430 12.18 19.22 -15.99
N PRO A 431 13.35 18.60 -15.74
CA PRO A 431 14.61 19.30 -15.89
C PRO A 431 14.68 19.83 -17.33
N ALA A 432 14.99 21.12 -17.49
CA ALA A 432 15.17 21.71 -18.80
C ALA A 432 16.17 20.84 -19.57
N SER A 433 15.76 20.32 -20.73
CA SER A 433 16.71 19.64 -21.62
C SER A 433 17.90 20.56 -21.76
N VAL A 434 19.10 20.07 -21.47
CA VAL A 434 20.33 20.78 -21.82
C VAL A 434 20.27 20.96 -23.33
N ALA A 435 19.74 22.12 -23.76
CA ALA A 435 19.69 22.50 -25.15
C ALA A 435 21.12 22.42 -25.63
N THR A 436 21.31 21.56 -26.62
CA THR A 436 22.54 21.29 -27.35
C THR A 436 23.43 22.54 -27.46
N ALA A 437 24.37 22.68 -26.52
CA ALA A 437 25.54 23.52 -26.68
C ALA A 437 26.48 22.84 -27.67
N SER A 438 26.04 22.70 -28.92
CA SER A 438 26.84 22.21 -30.05
C SER A 438 26.52 22.96 -31.35
N GLY A 439 26.06 24.21 -31.25
CA GLY A 439 26.10 25.18 -32.34
C GLY A 439 27.30 26.11 -32.19
N ARG A 440 28.52 25.56 -32.17
CA ARG A 440 29.74 26.37 -32.35
C ARG A 440 29.81 26.77 -33.82
N GLY A 441 30.10 28.04 -34.04
CA GLY A 441 30.01 28.70 -35.32
C GLY A 441 30.95 28.19 -36.41
N THR A 442 30.58 28.55 -37.64
CA THR A 442 31.47 28.96 -38.73
C THR A 442 30.59 29.27 -39.94
N ARG A 443 30.47 30.55 -40.28
CA ARG A 443 30.48 31.08 -41.66
C ARG A 443 30.47 32.61 -41.59
N ALA A 444 31.67 33.14 -41.39
CA ALA A 444 32.09 34.37 -42.03
C ALA A 444 32.93 33.96 -43.25
N ALA A 445 32.90 34.81 -44.28
CA ALA A 445 33.36 34.62 -45.67
C ALA A 445 32.35 33.94 -46.59
#